data_AF-A0AAJ7NF59-F1
#
_entry.id   AF-A0AAJ7NF59-F1
#
_cell.length_a   1.000
_cell.length_b   1.000
_cell.length_c   1.000
_cell.angle_alpha   90.00
_cell.angle_beta   90.00
_cell.angle_gamma   90.00
#
_symmetry.space_group_name_H-M   'P 1'
#
loop_
_entity.id
_entity.type
_entity.pdbx_description
1 polymer ?
#
loop_
_entity_poly.entity_id
_entity_poly.type
_entity_poly.pdbx_seq_one_letter_code
_entity_poly.pdbx_strand_id
1 'polypeptide(L)'
;ICINYDGSIIDACIGALTATLNTLTLPETVYNEQTGAVSVHSIKRRRFTVKALPVSVTFAIFDDQLLIADPTDDEESLCLARLTIVMNEDKICCIHKPGTLLHVK
;
A
#
# COMPACT_ATOMS: atom_id res chain seq x y z
N ILE A 1 -9.40 5.73 0.86
CA ILE A 1 -10.78 5.58 0.34
C ILE A 1 -10.66 5.30 -1.15
N CYS A 2 -11.31 4.25 -1.65
CA CYS A 2 -11.39 4.00 -3.09
C CYS A 2 -12.53 4.85 -3.65
N ILE A 3 -12.22 5.67 -4.66
CA ILE A 3 -13.19 6.58 -5.28
C ILE A 3 -13.77 5.95 -6.55
N ASN A 4 -12.93 5.21 -7.30
CA ASN A 4 -13.30 4.42 -8.46
C ASN A 4 -12.54 3.10 -8.43
N TYR A 5 -13.25 2.00 -8.68
CA TYR A 5 -12.66 0.67 -8.76
C TYR A 5 -12.52 0.29 -10.23
N ASP A 6 -11.29 0.08 -10.68
CA ASP A 6 -10.97 -0.38 -12.05
C ASP A 6 -9.78 -1.34 -12.00
N GLY A 7 -9.80 -2.24 -11.01
CA GLY A 7 -8.71 -3.17 -10.74
C GLY A 7 -7.57 -2.60 -9.89
N SER A 8 -6.64 -3.50 -9.54
CA SER A 8 -5.39 -3.28 -8.79
C SER A 8 -5.51 -2.38 -7.56
N ILE A 9 -6.64 -2.49 -6.85
CA ILE A 9 -6.97 -1.59 -5.74
C ILE A 9 -5.92 -1.58 -4.61
N ILE A 10 -5.25 -2.72 -4.38
CA ILE A 10 -4.21 -2.84 -3.36
C ILE A 10 -3.02 -1.94 -3.72
N ASP A 11 -2.64 -1.90 -5.00
CA ASP A 11 -1.52 -1.10 -5.49
C ASP A 11 -1.84 0.39 -5.43
N ALA A 12 -3.04 0.77 -5.86
CA ALA A 12 -3.54 2.13 -5.69
C ALA A 12 -3.54 2.56 -4.21
N CYS A 13 -3.96 1.68 -3.29
CA CYS A 13 -4.00 1.96 -1.86
C CYS A 13 -2.61 2.09 -1.24
N ILE A 14 -1.67 1.21 -1.58
CA ILE A 14 -0.30 1.26 -1.08
C ILE A 14 0.40 2.51 -1.62
N GLY A 15 0.24 2.82 -2.91
CA GLY A 15 0.78 4.05 -3.50
C GLY A 15 0.23 5.31 -2.81
N ALA A 16 -1.09 5.38 -2.61
CA ALA A 16 -1.72 6.50 -1.91
C ALA A 16 -1.24 6.63 -0.45
N LEU A 17 -1.10 5.52 0.27
CA LEU A 17 -0.61 5.50 1.65
C LEU A 17 0.85 5.97 1.73
N THR A 18 1.71 5.43 0.88
CA THR A 18 3.14 5.78 0.83
C THR A 18 3.32 7.26 0.49
N ALA A 19 2.59 7.77 -0.50
CA ALA A 19 2.60 9.19 -0.86
C ALA A 19 2.09 10.09 0.28
N THR A 20 1.02 9.66 0.96
CA THR A 20 0.44 10.41 2.09
C THR A 20 1.43 10.51 3.25
N LEU A 21 2.04 9.39 3.66
CA LEU A 21 3.01 9.39 4.76
C LEU A 21 4.26 10.21 4.42
N ASN A 22 4.71 10.17 3.18
CA ASN A 22 5.88 10.94 2.73
C ASN A 22 5.63 12.46 2.72
N THR A 23 4.38 12.88 2.49
CA THR A 23 3.97 14.30 2.47
C THR A 23 3.38 14.79 3.79
N LEU A 24 3.12 13.87 4.73
CA LEU A 24 2.47 14.16 6.01
C LEU A 24 3.28 15.17 6.84
N THR A 25 2.58 16.16 7.41
CA THR A 25 3.15 17.10 8.36
C THR A 25 2.35 17.11 9.67
N LEU A 26 3.06 16.99 10.78
CA LEU A 26 2.51 16.94 12.13
C LEU A 26 2.79 18.26 12.86
N PRO A 27 1.87 18.72 13.73
CA PRO A 27 2.13 19.88 14.57
C PRO A 27 3.29 19.59 15.54
N GLU A 28 4.11 20.60 15.79
CA GLU A 28 5.19 20.48 16.76
C GLU A 28 4.62 20.38 18.18
N THR A 29 5.09 19.39 18.94
CA THR A 29 4.68 19.16 20.32
C THR A 29 5.87 19.33 21.24
N VAL A 30 5.66 20.00 22.38
CA VAL A 30 6.67 20.21 23.42
C VAL A 30 6.12 19.63 24.71
N TYR A 31 6.90 18.73 25.30
CA TYR A 31 6.60 18.16 26.60
C TYR A 31 7.41 18.90 27.68
N ASN A 32 6.73 19.35 28.72
CA ASN A 32 7.36 19.96 29.89
C ASN A 32 7.49 18.90 30.99
N GLU A 33 8.70 18.41 31.23
CA GLU A 33 8.97 17.37 32.23
C GLU A 33 8.69 17.80 33.68
N GLN A 34 8.76 19.11 33.97
CA GLN A 34 8.56 19.63 35.32
C GLN A 34 7.07 19.75 35.68
N THR A 35 6.24 20.15 34.72
CA THR A 35 4.79 20.33 34.91
C THR A 35 3.96 19.14 34.42
N GLY A 36 4.57 18.22 33.68
CA GLY A 36 3.89 17.11 33.00
C GLY A 36 2.99 17.56 31.84
N ALA A 37 3.04 18.84 31.45
CA ALA A 37 2.15 19.39 30.44
C ALA A 37 2.68 19.15 29.01
N VAL A 38 1.77 18.86 28.07
CA VAL A 38 2.04 18.81 26.63
C VAL A 38 1.44 20.05 25.98
N SER A 39 2.27 20.84 25.31
CA SER A 39 1.81 21.97 24.48
C SER A 39 1.95 21.64 23.00
N VAL A 40 0.94 21.97 22.20
CA VAL A 40 0.91 21.75 20.75
C VAL A 40 0.99 23.09 20.04
N HIS A 41 1.95 23.26 19.13
CA HIS A 41 2.07 24.45 18.29
C HIS A 41 1.24 24.29 17.03
N SER A 42 0.13 25.03 16.91
CA SER A 42 -0.79 24.93 15.77
C SER A 42 -0.21 25.41 14.44
N ILE A 43 0.77 26.33 14.47
CA ILE A 43 1.36 26.97 13.29
C ILE A 43 2.62 26.23 12.82
N LYS A 44 3.47 25.80 13.76
CA LYS A 44 4.72 25.10 13.42
C LYS A 44 4.42 23.64 13.14
N ARG A 45 4.68 23.20 11.91
CA ARG A 45 4.54 21.81 11.49
C ARG A 45 5.89 21.23 11.10
N ARG A 46 6.10 19.96 11.43
CA ARG A 46 7.29 19.20 11.07
C ARG A 46 6.85 18.05 10.15
N ARG A 47 7.64 17.80 9.10
CA ARG A 47 7.40 16.68 8.19
C ARG A 47 7.64 15.36 8.91
N PHE A 48 6.76 14.39 8.67
CA PHE A 48 6.92 13.03 9.17
C PHE A 48 8.03 12.32 8.40
N THR A 49 9.01 11.77 9.10
CA THR A 49 10.14 11.07 8.47
C THR A 49 9.79 9.58 8.31
N VAL A 50 9.48 9.17 7.09
CA VAL A 50 9.26 7.77 6.75
C VAL A 50 10.60 7.09 6.48
N LYS A 51 10.80 5.86 6.97
CA LYS A 51 12.04 5.09 6.80
C LYS A 51 12.06 4.18 5.56
N ALA A 52 10.89 3.95 4.96
CA ALA A 52 10.69 3.03 3.86
C ALA A 52 9.51 3.52 3.01
N LEU A 53 9.58 3.32 1.70
CA LEU A 53 8.54 3.70 0.74
C LEU A 53 8.14 2.45 -0.06
N PRO A 54 7.34 1.55 0.56
CA PRO A 54 6.95 0.33 -0.11
C PRO A 54 6.08 0.63 -1.33
N VAL A 55 6.30 -0.15 -2.38
CA VAL A 55 5.50 -0.21 -3.60
C VAL A 55 4.97 -1.62 -3.75
N SER A 56 3.79 -1.76 -4.34
CA SER A 56 3.23 -3.08 -4.65
C SER A 56 2.88 -3.20 -6.11
N VAL A 57 2.94 -4.44 -6.58
CA VAL A 57 2.52 -4.83 -7.91
C VAL A 57 1.64 -6.06 -7.78
N THR A 58 0.46 -5.99 -8.34
CA THR A 58 -0.53 -7.05 -8.41
C THR A 58 -0.55 -7.66 -9.80
N PHE A 59 -0.62 -8.98 -9.84
CA PHE A 59 -0.66 -9.78 -11.05
C PHE A 59 -1.95 -10.60 -11.10
N ALA A 60 -2.62 -10.59 -12.25
CA ALA A 60 -3.66 -11.55 -12.62
C ALA A 60 -3.04 -12.77 -13.31
N ILE A 61 -3.46 -13.97 -12.91
CA ILE A 61 -2.94 -15.25 -13.41
C ILE A 61 -4.02 -15.97 -14.23
N PHE A 62 -3.69 -16.39 -15.45
CA PHE A 62 -4.59 -17.15 -16.36
C PHE A 62 -4.10 -18.61 -16.59
N ASP A 63 -4.90 -19.42 -17.28
CA ASP A 63 -4.70 -20.88 -17.47
C ASP A 63 -3.30 -21.27 -17.98
N ASP A 64 -2.71 -20.50 -18.89
CA ASP A 64 -1.36 -20.74 -19.43
C ASP A 64 -0.23 -20.15 -18.57
N GLN A 65 -0.49 -19.87 -17.29
CA GLN A 65 0.40 -19.11 -16.39
C GLN A 65 0.80 -17.73 -16.95
N LEU A 66 0.00 -17.19 -17.86
CA LEU A 66 0.12 -15.81 -18.30
C LEU A 66 -0.12 -14.89 -17.10
N LEU A 67 0.86 -14.04 -16.82
CA LEU A 67 0.81 -13.04 -15.77
C LEU A 67 0.59 -11.66 -16.40
N ILE A 68 -0.51 -11.01 -16.04
CA ILE A 68 -0.79 -9.62 -16.40
C ILE A 68 -0.56 -8.77 -15.16
N ALA A 69 0.34 -7.80 -15.24
CA ALA A 69 0.61 -6.84 -14.17
C ALA A 69 -0.39 -5.68 -14.24
N ASP A 70 -0.73 -5.10 -13.09
CA ASP A 70 -1.69 -4.01 -12.97
C ASP A 70 -3.05 -4.34 -13.65
N PRO A 71 -3.68 -5.47 -13.29
CA PRO A 71 -4.93 -5.88 -13.92
C PRO A 71 -6.05 -4.87 -13.67
N THR A 72 -6.86 -4.68 -14.71
CA THR A 72 -8.16 -3.98 -14.70
C THR A 72 -9.24 -4.80 -13.99
N ASP A 73 -10.41 -4.20 -13.73
CA ASP A 73 -11.54 -4.92 -13.10
C ASP A 73 -11.98 -6.15 -13.92
N ASP A 74 -11.99 -6.03 -15.25
CA ASP A 74 -12.32 -7.13 -16.17
C ASP A 74 -11.26 -8.25 -16.10
N GLU A 75 -9.98 -7.90 -16.09
CA GLU A 75 -8.89 -8.88 -16.00
C GLU A 75 -8.87 -9.59 -14.64
N GLU A 76 -9.15 -8.87 -13.55
CA GLU A 76 -9.29 -9.46 -12.22
C GLU A 76 -10.48 -10.41 -12.13
N SER A 77 -11.60 -10.06 -12.76
CA SER A 77 -12.84 -10.86 -12.75
C SER A 77 -12.72 -12.16 -13.54
N LEU A 78 -11.87 -12.17 -14.59
CA LEU A 78 -11.65 -13.33 -15.46
C LEU A 78 -10.43 -14.17 -15.09
N CYS A 79 -9.57 -13.69 -14.19
CA CYS A 79 -8.37 -14.42 -13.79
C CYS A 79 -8.68 -15.62 -12.88
N LEU A 80 -7.77 -16.60 -12.87
CA LEU A 80 -7.84 -17.76 -11.99
C LEU A 80 -7.38 -17.44 -10.57
N ALA A 81 -6.40 -16.54 -10.47
CA ALA A 81 -5.80 -16.16 -9.22
C ALA A 81 -5.14 -14.79 -9.33
N ARG A 82 -4.93 -14.18 -8.17
CA ARG A 82 -4.18 -12.93 -8.02
C ARG A 82 -2.93 -13.15 -7.20
N LEU A 83 -1.89 -12.40 -7.51
CA LEU A 83 -0.64 -12.38 -6.75
C LEU A 83 -0.21 -10.92 -6.56
N THR A 84 -0.17 -10.46 -5.32
CA THR A 84 0.37 -9.13 -4.99
C THR A 84 1.74 -9.30 -4.33
N ILE A 85 2.73 -8.57 -4.81
CA ILE A 85 4.08 -8.52 -4.24
C ILE A 85 4.33 -7.09 -3.78
N VAL A 86 4.69 -6.92 -2.51
CA VAL A 86 5.07 -5.63 -1.93
C VAL A 86 6.58 -5.62 -1.71
N MET A 87 7.24 -4.59 -2.22
CA MET A 87 8.68 -4.43 -2.15
C MET A 87 9.05 -3.05 -1.59
N ASN A 88 10.17 -2.97 -0.89
CA ASN A 88 10.82 -1.72 -0.55
C ASN A 88 12.28 -1.83 -0.98
N GLU A 89 12.66 -1.04 -1.99
CA GLU A 89 13.95 -1.19 -2.68
C GLU A 89 14.12 -2.64 -3.16
N ASP A 90 15.21 -3.31 -2.78
CA ASP A 90 15.51 -4.70 -3.18
C ASP A 90 14.93 -5.76 -2.23
N LYS A 91 14.11 -5.35 -1.23
CA LYS A 91 13.57 -6.26 -0.21
C LYS A 91 12.09 -6.50 -0.42
N ILE A 92 11.72 -7.77 -0.47
CA ILE A 92 10.32 -8.20 -0.43
C ILE A 92 9.79 -7.99 0.99
N CYS A 93 8.76 -7.18 1.12
CA CYS A 93 8.07 -6.93 2.39
C CYS A 93 6.93 -7.93 2.61
N CYS A 94 6.19 -8.25 1.56
CA CYS A 94 5.01 -9.12 1.62
C CYS A 94 4.75 -9.77 0.27
N ILE A 95 4.25 -11.00 0.30
CA ILE A 95 3.66 -11.68 -0.86
C ILE A 95 2.27 -12.14 -0.43
N HIS A 96 1.27 -11.76 -1.21
CA HIS A 96 -0.12 -12.10 -0.95
C HIS A 96 -0.73 -12.80 -2.17
N LYS A 97 -1.08 -14.08 -1.99
CA LYS A 97 -1.81 -14.89 -2.96
C LYS A 97 -3.10 -15.39 -2.30
N PRO A 98 -4.24 -14.72 -2.49
CA PRO A 98 -5.50 -15.18 -1.94
C PRO A 98 -6.01 -16.43 -2.68
N GLY A 99 -6.59 -17.36 -1.93
CA GLY A 99 -7.19 -18.59 -2.47
C GLY A 99 -6.18 -19.69 -2.83
N THR A 100 -6.71 -20.76 -3.42
CA THR A 100 -5.96 -21.90 -3.94
C THR A 100 -6.34 -22.08 -5.40
N LEU A 101 -5.37 -22.41 -6.26
CA LEU A 101 -5.66 -22.88 -7.62
C LEU A 101 -6.24 -24.30 -7.49
N LEU A 102 -7.54 -24.41 -7.24
CA LEU A 102 -8.25 -25.70 -7.34
C LEU A 102 -8.39 -26.05 -8.83
N HIS A 103 -7.33 -26.62 -9.39
CA HIS A 103 -7.42 -27.39 -10.62
C HIS A 103 -8.00 -28.77 -10.24
N VAL A 104 -9.33 -28.89 -10.23
CA VAL A 104 -9.96 -30.22 -10.22
C VAL A 104 -9.78 -30.77 -11.63
N LYS A 105 -8.81 -31.69 -11.77
CA LYS A 105 -8.62 -32.50 -12.98
C LYS A 105 -9.88 -33.31 -13.29
#